data_AF-A0A963WEG3-F1
#
_entry.id   AF-A0A963WEG3-F1
#
_cell.length_a   1.000
_cell.length_b   1.000
_cell.length_c   1.000
_cell.angle_alpha   90.00
_cell.angle_beta   90.00
_cell.angle_gamma   90.00
#
_symmetry.space_group_name_H-M   'P 1'
#
loop_
_entity.id
_entity.type
_entity.pdbx_description
1 polymer ?
#
loop_
_entity_poly.entity_id
_entity_poly.type
_entity_poly.pdbx_seq_one_letter_code
_entity_poly.pdbx_strand_id
1 'polypeptide(L)'
;SSAFAPANLSVSGRSASFDVTDGARGDGDWTGDGPLTDPSGTLAEELQGVPTLGELALALLALVAGGLGVRGLRRPAVHADRACS
;
A
#
# COMPACT_ATOMS: atom_id res chain seq x y z
N SER A 1 -1.29 -14.20 -24.32
CA SER A 1 -1.86 -13.68 -23.06
C SER A 1 -2.78 -12.53 -23.40
N SER A 2 -4.07 -12.64 -23.08
CA SER A 2 -5.06 -11.56 -23.30
C SER A 2 -5.42 -10.94 -21.96
N ALA A 3 -5.02 -9.68 -21.73
CA ALA A 3 -5.38 -8.94 -20.54
C ALA A 3 -6.85 -8.48 -20.62
N PHE A 4 -7.57 -8.56 -19.51
CA PHE A 4 -8.90 -7.95 -19.39
C PHE A 4 -8.81 -6.43 -19.51
N ALA A 5 -9.64 -5.83 -20.37
CA ALA A 5 -9.85 -4.39 -20.43
C ALA A 5 -11.36 -4.10 -20.28
N PRO A 6 -11.80 -3.45 -19.19
CA PRO A 6 -13.20 -3.05 -19.00
C PRO A 6 -13.66 -2.14 -20.15
N ALA A 7 -14.88 -2.35 -20.66
CA ALA A 7 -15.40 -1.59 -21.80
C ALA A 7 -15.57 -0.08 -21.51
N ASN A 8 -15.74 0.28 -20.24
CA ASN A 8 -15.86 1.65 -19.73
C ASN A 8 -14.57 2.14 -19.04
N LEU A 9 -13.42 1.53 -19.34
CA LEU A 9 -12.13 2.00 -18.84
C LEU A 9 -11.80 3.39 -19.38
N SER A 10 -11.68 4.35 -18.47
CA SER A 10 -11.19 5.70 -18.71
C SER A 10 -9.84 5.90 -18.05
N VAL A 11 -8.86 6.42 -18.79
CA VAL A 11 -7.51 6.72 -18.28
C VAL A 11 -7.26 8.22 -18.43
N SER A 12 -6.95 8.88 -17.31
CA SER A 12 -6.59 10.30 -17.25
C SER A 12 -5.29 10.48 -16.48
N GLY A 13 -4.19 10.68 -17.21
CA GLY A 13 -2.85 10.81 -16.64
C GLY A 13 -2.41 9.53 -15.91
N ARG A 14 -2.38 9.58 -14.58
CA ARG A 14 -1.97 8.46 -13.69
C ARG A 14 -3.17 7.78 -13.01
N SER A 15 -4.38 8.15 -13.39
CA SER A 15 -5.62 7.62 -12.83
C SER A 15 -6.35 6.80 -13.88
N ALA A 16 -6.83 5.63 -13.47
CA ALA A 16 -7.73 4.78 -14.24
C ALA A 16 -9.06 4.66 -13.49
N SER A 17 -10.17 4.72 -14.22
CA SER A 17 -11.51 4.63 -13.67
C SER A 17 -12.37 3.76 -14.57
N PHE A 18 -13.13 2.86 -13.97
CA PHE A 18 -14.11 2.01 -14.62
C PHE A 18 -15.15 1.61 -13.58
N ASP A 19 -16.37 1.32 -14.01
CA ASP A 19 -17.41 0.81 -13.13
C ASP A 19 -17.28 -0.70 -12.96
N VAL A 20 -17.39 -1.15 -11.72
CA VAL A 20 -17.49 -2.57 -11.38
C VAL A 20 -18.96 -2.86 -11.09
N THR A 21 -19.54 -3.80 -11.81
CA THR A 21 -20.88 -4.32 -11.53
C THR A 21 -20.74 -5.66 -10.84
N ASP A 22 -21.51 -5.89 -9.78
CA ASP A 22 -21.56 -7.19 -9.12
C ASP A 22 -22.05 -8.27 -10.10
N GLY A 23 -21.45 -9.45 -10.08
CA GLY A 23 -21.74 -10.54 -11.03
C GLY A 23 -21.23 -10.36 -12.47
N ALA A 24 -20.51 -9.27 -12.76
CA ALA A 24 -19.86 -9.07 -14.06
C ALA A 24 -18.57 -9.91 -14.20
N ARG A 25 -18.08 -10.04 -15.45
CA ARG A 25 -16.87 -10.80 -15.82
C ARG A 25 -15.65 -10.30 -15.04
N GLY A 26 -15.29 -11.03 -13.99
CA GLY A 26 -14.16 -10.71 -13.10
C GLY A 26 -13.32 -11.93 -12.71
N ASP A 27 -13.75 -13.13 -13.09
CA ASP A 27 -13.04 -14.39 -12.91
C ASP A 27 -12.33 -14.83 -14.19
N GLY A 28 -11.38 -15.76 -14.05
CA GLY A 28 -10.52 -16.21 -15.14
C GLY A 28 -11.22 -17.02 -16.24
N ASP A 29 -12.51 -17.34 -16.06
CA ASP A 29 -13.32 -18.14 -16.99
C ASP A 29 -14.31 -17.32 -17.84
N TRP A 30 -14.40 -16.00 -17.58
CA TRP A 30 -15.20 -15.04 -18.35
C TRP A 30 -16.72 -15.29 -18.33
N THR A 31 -17.20 -16.05 -17.35
CA THR A 31 -18.62 -16.23 -17.09
C THR A 31 -19.15 -15.14 -16.13
N GLY A 32 -20.47 -15.04 -15.96
CA GLY A 32 -21.09 -14.14 -14.98
C GLY A 32 -21.70 -15.00 -13.86
N ASP A 33 -21.60 -14.52 -12.62
CA ASP A 33 -21.95 -15.21 -11.37
C ASP A 33 -21.36 -16.63 -11.22
N GLY A 34 -20.33 -16.75 -10.38
CA GLY A 34 -19.67 -18.01 -10.02
C GLY A 34 -19.07 -17.96 -8.61
N PRO A 35 -18.79 -19.12 -7.97
CA PRO A 35 -18.09 -19.14 -6.70
C PRO A 35 -16.69 -18.54 -6.86
N LEU A 36 -16.33 -17.56 -6.01
CA LEU A 36 -14.95 -17.11 -5.86
C LEU A 36 -14.12 -18.32 -5.42
N THR A 37 -13.46 -18.97 -6.37
CA THR A 37 -12.41 -19.92 -6.06
C THR A 37 -11.26 -19.08 -5.54
N ASP A 38 -10.90 -19.26 -4.27
CA ASP A 38 -9.74 -18.60 -3.65
C ASP A 38 -8.56 -18.65 -4.62
N PRO A 39 -7.77 -17.56 -4.75
CA PRO A 39 -6.67 -17.54 -5.70
C PRO A 39 -5.71 -18.68 -5.38
N SER A 40 -5.80 -19.77 -6.17
CA SER A 40 -4.78 -20.82 -6.20
C SER A 40 -3.60 -20.32 -7.04
N GLY A 41 -3.07 -19.17 -6.65
CA GLY A 41 -1.74 -18.74 -7.08
C GLY A 41 -0.75 -19.70 -6.43
N THR A 42 0.21 -20.19 -7.22
CA THR A 42 1.29 -20.99 -6.67
C THR A 42 1.94 -20.13 -5.57
N LEU A 43 2.07 -20.66 -4.35
CA LEU A 43 2.89 -20.03 -3.31
C LEU A 43 4.40 -20.11 -3.65
N ALA A 44 4.75 -20.43 -4.91
CA ALA A 44 6.02 -21.03 -5.27
C ALA A 44 6.68 -20.42 -6.51
N GLU A 45 6.03 -19.54 -7.28
CA GLU A 45 6.69 -18.88 -8.41
C GLU A 45 7.10 -17.47 -8.02
N GLU A 46 8.22 -17.45 -7.29
CA GLU A 46 9.02 -16.28 -6.95
C GLU A 46 8.26 -15.25 -6.08
N LEU A 47 8.44 -15.35 -4.76
CA LEU A 47 8.46 -14.16 -3.90
C LEU A 47 9.54 -13.23 -4.45
N GLN A 48 9.22 -12.49 -5.51
CA GLN A 48 10.00 -11.35 -5.95
C GLN A 48 9.92 -10.38 -4.79
N GLY A 49 10.97 -10.41 -3.96
CA GLY A 49 11.03 -9.68 -2.71
C GLY A 49 10.57 -8.25 -2.96
N VAL A 50 9.65 -7.78 -2.12
CA VAL A 50 9.15 -6.41 -2.22
C VAL A 50 10.36 -5.48 -2.30
N PRO A 51 10.50 -4.66 -3.35
CA PRO A 51 11.70 -3.86 -3.55
C PRO A 51 11.90 -2.96 -2.33
N THR A 52 12.98 -3.19 -1.60
CA THR A 52 13.33 -2.37 -0.43
C THR A 52 14.14 -1.17 -0.86
N LEU A 53 14.29 -0.21 0.04
CA LEU A 53 15.29 0.84 -0.12
C LEU A 53 16.69 0.21 -0.22
N GLY A 54 17.56 0.80 -1.04
CA GLY A 54 18.98 0.48 -1.00
C GLY A 54 19.59 0.85 0.35
N GLU A 55 20.71 0.22 0.71
CA GLU A 55 21.35 0.33 2.04
C GLU A 55 21.58 1.78 2.47
N LEU A 56 22.04 2.64 1.54
CA LEU A 56 22.27 4.06 1.81
C LEU A 56 20.97 4.83 2.10
N ALA A 57 19.92 4.57 1.33
CA ALA A 57 18.63 5.21 1.55
C ALA A 57 18.02 4.77 2.88
N LEU A 58 18.22 3.51 3.26
CA LEU A 58 17.77 2.95 4.54
C LEU A 58 18.57 3.54 5.72
N ALA A 59 19.88 3.71 5.58
CA ALA A 59 20.72 4.38 6.58
C ALA A 59 20.34 5.86 6.78
N LEU A 60 20.07 6.58 5.68
CA LEU A 60 19.59 7.96 5.75
C LEU A 60 18.22 8.06 6.43
N LEU A 61 17.30 7.15 6.12
CA LEU A 61 16.00 7.09 6.77
C LEU A 61 16.14 6.84 8.28
N ALA A 62 17.00 5.90 8.68
CA ALA A 62 17.28 5.62 10.09
C ALA A 62 17.87 6.83 10.81
N LEU A 63 18.78 7.57 10.17
CA LEU A 63 19.36 8.78 10.73
C LEU A 63 18.32 9.88 10.94
N VAL A 64 17.42 10.09 9.97
CA VAL A 64 16.34 11.07 10.08
C VAL A 64 15.37 10.68 11.20
N ALA A 65 14.92 9.43 11.22
CA ALA A 65 14.01 8.92 12.24
C ALA A 65 14.62 9.02 13.66
N GLY A 66 15.88 8.61 13.82
CA GLY A 66 16.61 8.75 15.07
C GLY A 66 16.78 10.21 15.50
N GLY A 67 17.12 11.10 14.57
CA GLY A 67 17.26 12.52 14.84
C GLY A 67 15.97 13.21 15.27
N LEU A 68 14.84 12.82 14.69
CA LEU A 68 13.50 13.31 15.08
C LEU A 68 13.07 12.73 16.44
N GLY A 69 13.29 11.43 16.67
CA GLY A 69 12.96 10.77 17.94
C GLY A 69 13.72 11.38 19.12
N VAL A 70 15.03 11.61 18.96
CA VAL A 70 15.87 12.23 20.01
C VAL A 70 15.44 13.68 20.27
N ARG A 71 15.04 14.43 19.25
CA ARG A 71 14.50 15.80 19.43
C ARG A 71 13.17 15.82 20.18
N GLY A 72 12.30 14.83 19.97
CA GLY A 72 11.04 14.69 20.71
C GLY A 72 11.27 14.42 22.20
N LEU A 73 12.21 13.54 22.53
CA LEU A 73 12.57 13.19 23.92
C LEU A 73 13.29 14.33 24.65
N ARG A 74 14.00 15.20 23.92
CA ARG A 74 14.70 16.37 24.48
C ARG A 74 13.80 17.58 24.69
N ARG A 75 12.51 17.50 24.34
CA ARG A 75 11.57 18.55 24.77
C ARG A 75 11.39 18.37 26.27
N PRO A 76 11.89 19.29 27.11
CA PRO A 76 11.50 19.26 28.51
C PRO A 76 9.98 19.33 28.53
N ALA A 77 9.35 18.39 29.22
CA ALA A 77 7.96 18.58 29.61
C ALA A 77 7.95 19.90 30.38
N VAL A 78 7.40 20.96 29.76
CA VAL A 78 7.01 22.15 30.49
C VAL A 78 5.83 21.68 31.35
N HIS A 79 6.17 21.03 32.46
CA HIS A 79 5.26 20.83 33.56
C HIS A 79 4.98 22.23 34.05
N ALA A 80 3.79 22.72 33.70
CA ALA A 80 3.31 24.03 34.03
C ALA A 80 3.35 24.18 35.55
N ASP A 81 4.36 24.90 36.02
CA ASP A 81 4.51 25.30 37.39
C ASP A 81 3.47 26.39 37.68
N ARG A 82 2.26 25.97 38.09
CA ARG A 82 1.27 26.85 38.73
C ARG A 82 0.37 26.03 39.65
N ALA A 83 0.81 25.83 40.89
CA ALA A 83 -0.07 25.67 42.03
C ALA A 83 0.66 25.98 43.34
N CYS A 84 0.86 27.27 43.62
CA CYS A 84 0.98 27.81 44.98
C CYS A 84 0.63 29.31 44.92
N SER A 85 -0.62 29.65 45.24
CA SER A 85 -1.00 30.84 46.01
C SER A 85 -2.43 30.71 46.50
#